data_AF-A0A842NBG8-F1
#
_entry.id   AF-A0A842NBG8-F1
#
_cell.length_a   1.000
_cell.length_b   1.000
_cell.length_c   1.000
_cell.angle_alpha   90.00
_cell.angle_beta   90.00
_cell.angle_gamma   90.00
#
_symmetry.space_group_name_H-M   'P 1'
#
loop_
_entity.id
_entity.type
_entity.pdbx_description
1 polymer ?
#
loop_
_entity_poly.entity_id
_entity_poly.type
_entity_poly.pdbx_seq_one_letter_code
_entity_poly.pdbx_strand_id
1 'polypeptide(L)' 'MRHDKVKRCLKCEKIIRNGELHKIVMYVVEEQFTEHHYEHVECPDKFII' A
#
# COMPACT_ATOMS: atom_id res chain seq x y z
N MET A 1 4.97 -9.68 -21.62
CA MET A 1 3.95 -8.74 -21.11
C MET A 1 4.26 -8.54 -19.63
N ARG A 2 4.57 -7.31 -19.19
CA ARG A 2 4.90 -7.05 -17.79
C ARG A 2 3.66 -7.39 -16.95
N HIS A 3 3.77 -8.35 -16.05
CA HIS A 3 2.82 -8.49 -14.96
C HIS A 3 3.05 -7.29 -14.03
N ASP A 4 2.52 -6.12 -14.43
CA ASP A 4 2.41 -5.00 -13.52
C ASP A 4 1.47 -5.46 -12.42
N LYS A 5 2.04 -5.94 -11.31
CA LYS A 5 1.30 -6.35 -10.12
C LYS A 5 0.35 -5.20 -9.80
N VAL A 6 -0.95 -5.47 -9.84
CA VAL A 6 -1.98 -4.47 -9.59
C VAL A 6 -1.73 -3.89 -8.20
N LYS A 7 -1.43 -2.59 -8.14
CA LYS A 7 -1.26 -1.90 -6.85
C LYS A 7 -2.63 -1.76 -6.21
N ARG A 8 -2.86 -2.50 -5.12
CA ARG A 8 -4.09 -2.42 -4.34
C ARG A 8 -3.80 -1.74 -3.02
N CYS A 9 -4.62 -0.76 -2.67
CA CYS A 9 -4.53 -0.07 -1.39
C CYS A 9 -4.94 -1.00 -0.26
N LEU A 10 -4.09 -1.14 0.77
CA LEU A 10 -4.35 -1.98 1.92
C LEU A 10 -5.52 -1.48 2.78
N LYS A 11 -5.79 -0.16 2.77
CA LYS A 11 -6.83 0.47 3.61
C LYS A 11 -8.23 0.45 3.02
N CYS A 12 -8.38 0.71 1.72
CA CYS A 12 -9.69 0.79 1.06
C CYS A 12 -9.94 -0.33 0.05
N GLU A 13 -8.96 -1.22 -0.17
CA GLU A 13 -8.99 -2.35 -1.10
C GLU A 13 -9.20 -2.00 -2.58
N LYS A 14 -9.24 -0.69 -2.91
CA LYS A 14 -9.33 -0.20 -4.29
C LYS A 14 -7.98 -0.28 -4.99
N ILE A 15 -8.05 -0.38 -6.31
CA ILE A 15 -6.88 -0.31 -7.18
C ILE A 15 -6.34 1.12 -7.18
N ILE A 16 -5.03 1.27 -6.99
CA ILE A 16 -4.30 2.52 -7.15
C ILE A 16 -4.00 2.69 -8.65
N ARG A 17 -4.55 3.73 -9.25
CA ARG A 17 -4.39 4.02 -10.68
C ARG A 17 -3.09 4.77 -10.95
N ASN A 18 -2.67 4.77 -12.21
CA ASN A 18 -1.51 5.57 -12.64
C ASN A 18 -1.78 7.05 -12.38
N GLY A 19 -0.82 7.72 -11.73
CA GLY A 19 -0.93 9.14 -11.35
C GLY A 19 -1.53 9.38 -9.96
N GLU A 20 -2.10 8.36 -9.30
CA GLU A 20 -2.59 8.51 -7.92
C GLU A 20 -1.43 8.49 -6.91
N LEU A 21 -1.46 9.45 -5.99
CA LEU A 21 -0.51 9.50 -4.88
C LEU A 21 -0.78 8.35 -3.91
N HIS A 22 0.28 7.62 -3.59
CA HIS A 22 0.24 6.49 -2.69
C HIS A 22 1.54 6.39 -1.89
N LYS A 23 1.44 5.80 -0.71
CA LYS A 23 2.55 5.44 0.16
C LYS A 23 2.95 3.99 -0.12
N ILE A 24 4.24 3.70 -0.02
CA ILE A 24 4.76 2.34 0.02
C ILE A 24 5.06 2.04 1.49
N VAL A 25 4.41 1.03 2.05
CA VAL A 25 4.55 0.61 3.44
C VAL A 25 5.38 -0.66 3.48
N MET A 26 6.45 -0.67 4.26
CA MET A 26 7.27 -1.85 4.53
C MET A 26 7.41 -1.98 6.04
N TYR A 27 7.29 -3.20 6.55
CA TYR A 27 7.54 -3.50 7.95
C TYR A 27 8.96 -4.06 8.13
N VAL A 28 9.49 -3.90 9.33
CA VAL A 28 10.76 -4.51 9.74
C VAL A 28 10.46 -5.45 10.88
N VAL A 29 10.81 -6.73 10.70
CA VAL A 29 10.68 -7.78 11.72
C VAL A 29 12.03 -8.44 11.85
N GLU A 30 12.57 -8.51 13.07
CA GLU A 30 13.90 -9.08 13.34
C GLU A 30 15.00 -8.50 12.42
N GLU A 31 15.00 -7.18 12.25
CA GLU A 31 15.93 -6.44 11.39
C GLU A 31 15.83 -6.76 9.89
N GLN A 32 14.84 -7.54 9.47
CA GLN A 32 14.57 -7.89 8.07
C GLN A 32 13.34 -7.16 7.54
N PHE A 33 13.42 -6.70 6.28
CA PHE A 33 12.30 -6.06 5.60
C PHE A 33 11.28 -7.09 5.13
N THR A 34 10.01 -6.85 5.43
CA THR A 34 8.89 -7.65 4.90
C THR A 34 8.53 -7.26 3.46
N GLU A 35 7.56 -7.96 2.87
CA GLU A 35 6.97 -7.55 1.59
C GLU A 35 6.39 -6.12 1.70
N HIS A 36 6.44 -5.39 0.59
CA HIS A 36 5.89 -4.03 0.52
C HIS A 36 4.40 -4.04 0.22
N HIS A 37 3.69 -3.11 0.85
CA HIS A 37 2.27 -2.84 0.63
C HIS A 37 2.07 -1.41 0.14
N TYR A 38 0.87 -1.12 -0.38
CA TYR A 38 0.53 0.20 -0.91
C TYR A 38 -0.68 0.78 -0.17
N GLU A 39 -0.68 2.09 0.07
CA GLU A 39 -1.81 2.80 0.65
C GLU A 39 -2.07 4.12 -0.08
N HIS A 40 -3.33 4.46 -0.37
CA HIS A 40 -3.65 5.82 -0.84
C HIS A 40 -3.32 6.83 0.27
N VAL A 41 -2.78 7.99 -0.12
CA VAL A 41 -2.48 9.08 0.84
C VAL A 41 -3.75 9.58 1.53
N GLU A 42 -4.87 9.59 0.81
CA GLU A 42 -6.18 10.07 1.26
C GLU A 42 -7.00 9.01 2.02
N CYS A 43 -6.53 7.76 2.12
CA CYS A 43 -7.28 6.76 2.86
C CYS A 43 -7.34 7.16 4.33
N PRO A 44 -8.55 7.26 4.91
CA PRO A 44 -8.70 7.64 6.31
C PRO A 44 -7.93 6.62 7.14
N ASP A 45 -7.05 7.11 8.02
CA ASP A 45 -6.53 6.28 9.09
C ASP A 45 -7.75 5.86 9.91
N LYS A 46 -8.16 4.59 9.77
CA LYS A 46 -9.09 3.99 10.72
C LYS A 46 -8.33 3.89 12.04
N PHE A 47 -8.26 4.98 12.78
CA PHE A 47 -7.96 4.95 14.20
C PHE A 47 -9.16 4.25 14.87
N ILE A 48 -9.14 2.93 14.85
CA ILE A 48 -9.95 2.17 15.80
C ILE A 48 -9.17 2.27 17.11
N ILE A 49 -9.65 3.16 17.99
CA ILE A 49 -9.18 3.36 19.37
C ILE A 49 -9.74 2.21 20.23
#